data_AF-A0A0C1U4U2-F1
#
_entry.id   AF-A0A0C1U4U2-F1
#
_cell.length_a   1.000
_cell.length_b   1.000
_cell.length_c   1.000
_cell.angle_alpha   90.00
_cell.angle_beta   90.00
_cell.angle_gamma   90.00
#
_symmetry.space_group_name_H-M   'P 1'
#
loop_
_entity.id
_entity.type
_entity.pdbx_description
1 polymer ?
#
loop_
_entity_poly.entity_id
_entity_poly.type
_entity_poly.pdbx_seq_one_letter_code
_entity_poly.pdbx_strand_id
1 'polypeptide(L)'
;MDTIVKFCMVNTKNSIENRKNYLENMMRKFVDSGDILEIVPYVFEGPFGGNIQQSCMWAQDDSFEYKIRHKENKKNVFFMISFSFETYDSSERLSIEISSKDYVVEVKDQKSYLERLKEMMSKRLLADWEKCIWLYDRESEVFATELYPMIHRTENKMRHFINEVMIVIKGVDWWEKLVPKNIKAKLKKSKTKDSTDSSKDKISTYKALAPAFRHVDEKMLLIDVGDLLSIITLKERKLSTINSTKINSIINGLEEFDFNAIQSELCKSAEVSLDLWQDCFSKYLSEAFINNFRKFEDNRNHIAHNKMINRQAFESIRDSIEVISDELDVAMNKFKTENLPQEIISIIEEAEAAEEQEYKDTLEEIIETETGLTRRNRDEIIGMFDEYILEFYHSLESNFSFKADIEFSNFSGIIYQDEEQELFRVKYKITDDELIVCCKLDINDNWGDDSRLNLKWCHGEHNVEYSIGYSNGDYEYNSEQGYYMPHNDEVFEQELFEYAVNEIMEYIELNFQNMREIIDSTMYRIVKDGGNSPVADLYCYECGEEYICVDETIAKKGLCLNCGQMNDICECERCGNYYEGRDSAYEDDEPRLCDICMKHYANE
;
A
#
# COMPACT_ATOMS: atom_id res chain seq x y z
N MET A 1 -28.54 4.19 12.65
CA MET A 1 -27.56 5.30 12.70
C MET A 1 -26.69 4.92 13.86
N ASP A 2 -25.39 4.93 13.66
CA ASP A 2 -24.51 4.29 14.63
C ASP A 2 -24.06 5.36 15.61
N THR A 3 -24.24 5.07 16.89
CA THR A 3 -23.78 5.93 17.98
C THR A 3 -22.26 5.92 17.95
N ILE A 4 -21.65 7.10 17.82
CA ILE A 4 -20.18 7.24 17.74
C ILE A 4 -19.61 7.90 19.00
N VAL A 5 -20.41 8.68 19.73
CA VAL A 5 -20.01 9.28 21.01
C VAL A 5 -21.20 9.29 21.97
N LYS A 6 -20.94 8.96 23.23
CA LYS A 6 -21.91 9.07 24.32
C LYS A 6 -21.23 9.56 25.60
N PHE A 7 -21.77 10.62 26.18
CA PHE A 7 -21.36 11.12 27.48
C PHE A 7 -22.56 11.72 28.21
N CYS A 8 -22.45 11.87 29.53
CA CYS A 8 -23.49 12.52 30.32
C CYS A 8 -22.93 13.59 31.24
N MET A 9 -23.76 14.59 31.49
CA MET A 9 -23.54 15.61 32.50
C MET A 9 -24.39 15.28 33.72
N VAL A 10 -23.82 15.43 34.91
CA VAL A 10 -24.48 15.07 36.17
C VAL A 10 -24.49 16.27 37.09
N ASN A 11 -25.68 16.53 37.65
CA ASN A 11 -26.07 17.64 38.51
C ASN A 11 -25.86 19.02 37.90
N THR A 12 -26.93 19.80 37.86
CA THR A 12 -26.87 21.19 37.44
C THR A 12 -26.34 22.05 38.59
N LYS A 13 -25.46 23.02 38.28
CA LYS A 13 -24.97 24.01 39.26
C LYS A 13 -26.03 25.04 39.59
N ASN A 14 -26.89 25.34 38.62
CA ASN A 14 -28.04 26.22 38.74
C ASN A 14 -29.25 25.53 38.10
N SER A 15 -30.46 25.73 38.64
CA SER A 15 -31.67 25.13 38.10
C SER A 15 -31.90 25.55 36.64
N ILE A 16 -32.16 24.58 35.76
CA ILE A 16 -32.50 24.80 34.35
C ILE A 16 -34.03 24.86 34.23
N GLU A 17 -34.59 26.08 34.26
CA GLU A 17 -36.05 26.30 34.21
C GLU A 17 -36.68 25.88 32.87
N ASN A 18 -35.99 26.14 31.75
CA ASN A 18 -36.47 25.78 30.41
C ASN A 18 -35.37 25.06 29.62
N ARG A 19 -35.46 23.72 29.64
CA ARG A 19 -34.51 22.80 28.98
C ARG A 19 -34.37 23.06 27.49
N LYS A 20 -35.47 23.38 26.81
CA LYS A 20 -35.46 23.71 25.37
C LYS A 20 -34.68 24.98 25.09
N ASN A 21 -35.03 26.08 25.76
CA ASN A 21 -34.34 27.37 25.57
C ASN A 21 -32.86 27.26 25.96
N TYR A 22 -32.54 26.47 26.98
CA TYR A 22 -31.17 26.18 27.37
C TYR A 22 -30.39 25.51 26.23
N LEU A 23 -30.92 24.45 25.63
CA LEU A 23 -30.30 23.78 24.49
C LEU A 23 -30.25 24.66 23.23
N GLU A 24 -31.31 25.38 22.89
CA GLU A 24 -31.33 26.29 21.73
C GLU A 24 -30.28 27.40 21.87
N ASN A 25 -30.16 27.99 23.05
CA ASN A 25 -29.13 29.00 23.32
C ASN A 25 -27.71 28.41 23.24
N MET A 26 -27.52 27.17 23.70
CA MET A 26 -26.24 26.47 23.59
C MET A 26 -25.89 26.17 22.13
N MET A 27 -26.83 25.62 21.36
CA MET A 27 -26.65 25.30 19.96
C MET A 27 -26.39 26.56 19.12
N ARG A 28 -27.08 27.66 19.41
CA ARG A 28 -26.81 28.95 18.78
C ARG A 28 -25.41 29.46 19.08
N LYS A 29 -24.96 29.37 20.33
CA LYS A 29 -23.60 29.76 20.71
C LYS A 29 -22.55 28.95 19.95
N PHE A 30 -22.78 27.66 19.69
CA PHE A 30 -21.86 26.85 18.88
C PHE A 30 -21.80 27.30 17.41
N VAL A 31 -22.93 27.70 16.83
CA VAL A 31 -22.95 28.26 15.47
C VAL A 31 -22.24 29.62 15.44
N ASP A 32 -22.51 30.50 16.41
CA ASP A 32 -21.95 31.85 16.48
C ASP A 32 -20.42 31.85 16.67
N SER A 33 -19.87 30.87 17.38
CA SER A 33 -18.41 30.71 17.53
C SER A 33 -17.73 30.03 16.33
N GLY A 34 -18.50 29.58 15.32
CA GLY A 34 -17.99 28.84 14.18
C GLY A 34 -17.65 27.38 14.50
N ASP A 35 -18.11 26.86 15.64
CA ASP A 35 -17.84 25.51 16.11
C ASP A 35 -18.70 24.47 15.36
N ILE A 36 -19.90 24.88 14.95
CA ILE A 36 -20.82 24.12 14.10
C ILE A 36 -21.06 24.93 12.82
N LEU A 37 -20.84 24.31 11.65
CA LEU A 37 -21.03 24.98 10.35
C LEU A 37 -22.49 25.34 10.10
N GLU A 38 -23.40 24.39 10.32
CA GLU A 38 -24.84 24.60 10.13
C GLU A 38 -25.65 23.59 10.94
N ILE A 39 -26.75 24.08 11.53
CA ILE A 39 -27.83 23.23 12.04
C ILE A 39 -28.84 23.05 10.90
N VAL A 40 -28.99 21.83 10.41
CA VAL A 40 -29.88 21.50 9.31
C VAL A 40 -31.32 21.48 9.83
N PRO A 41 -32.23 22.33 9.31
CA PRO A 41 -33.60 22.33 9.76
C PRO A 41 -34.34 21.07 9.30
N TYR A 42 -35.15 20.51 10.19
CA TYR A 42 -36.18 19.53 9.84
C TYR A 42 -37.31 20.25 9.10
N VAL A 43 -37.75 19.68 7.98
CA VAL A 43 -38.83 20.24 7.16
C VAL A 43 -40.06 19.35 7.29
N PHE A 44 -41.17 19.95 7.73
CA PHE A 44 -42.45 19.27 7.90
C PHE A 44 -43.51 19.92 7.00
N GLU A 45 -44.44 19.12 6.48
CA GLU A 45 -45.64 19.65 5.84
C GLU A 45 -46.56 20.25 6.90
N GLY A 46 -46.81 21.55 6.79
CA GLY A 46 -47.68 22.28 7.68
C GLY A 46 -49.17 22.01 7.41
N PRO A 47 -50.04 22.22 8.40
CA PRO A 47 -51.47 21.89 8.32
C PRO A 47 -52.27 22.68 7.26
N PHE A 48 -51.64 23.67 6.60
CA PHE A 48 -52.24 24.50 5.55
C PHE A 48 -51.47 24.45 4.22
N GLY A 49 -50.64 23.42 4.00
CA GLY A 49 -49.95 23.19 2.71
C GLY A 49 -48.67 24.01 2.50
N GLY A 50 -47.97 24.40 3.57
CA GLY A 50 -46.67 25.08 3.52
C GLY A 50 -45.62 24.37 4.38
N ASN A 51 -44.35 24.44 3.99
CA ASN A 51 -43.24 23.81 4.72
C ASN A 51 -42.94 24.57 6.02
N ILE A 52 -42.94 23.88 7.15
CA ILE A 52 -42.50 24.38 8.46
C ILE A 52 -41.08 23.89 8.70
N GLN A 53 -40.16 24.80 8.98
CA GLN A 53 -38.78 24.48 9.32
C GLN A 53 -38.57 24.57 10.84
N GLN A 54 -37.95 23.55 11.43
CA GLN A 54 -37.56 23.55 12.84
C GLN A 54 -36.12 23.08 12.98
N SER A 55 -35.33 23.77 13.81
CA SER A 55 -33.92 23.45 14.05
C SER A 55 -33.71 22.25 14.98
N CYS A 56 -34.76 21.83 15.68
CA CYS A 56 -34.75 20.73 16.64
C CYS A 56 -35.98 19.86 16.41
N MET A 57 -35.79 18.54 16.43
CA MET A 57 -36.89 17.58 16.53
C MET A 57 -37.12 17.25 18.01
N TRP A 58 -38.39 17.05 18.38
CA TRP A 58 -38.84 16.81 19.73
C TRP A 58 -39.31 15.36 19.77
N ALA A 59 -38.66 14.54 20.59
CA ALA A 59 -39.15 13.20 20.88
C ALA A 59 -40.04 13.23 22.13
N GLN A 60 -40.71 12.11 22.43
CA GLN A 60 -41.34 11.93 23.75
C GLN A 60 -40.25 11.94 24.85
N ASP A 61 -40.62 12.35 26.07
CA ASP A 61 -39.77 12.28 27.28
C ASP A 61 -38.51 13.18 27.29
N ASP A 62 -38.69 14.51 27.22
CA ASP A 62 -37.62 15.53 27.42
C ASP A 62 -36.34 15.28 26.61
N SER A 63 -36.55 14.76 25.40
CA SER A 63 -35.50 14.39 24.45
C SER A 63 -35.52 15.29 23.22
N PHE A 64 -34.37 15.87 22.90
CA PHE A 64 -34.18 16.90 21.87
C PHE A 64 -33.11 16.45 20.87
N GLU A 65 -33.41 16.53 19.58
CA GLU A 65 -32.48 16.09 18.53
C GLU A 65 -32.16 17.22 17.56
N TYR A 66 -30.87 17.36 17.25
CA TYR A 66 -30.34 18.33 16.30
C TYR A 66 -29.56 17.60 15.21
N LYS A 67 -29.90 17.88 13.96
CA LYS A 67 -29.08 17.48 12.81
C LYS A 67 -28.11 18.59 12.48
N ILE A 68 -26.82 18.28 12.41
CA ILE A 68 -25.78 19.23 12.02
C ILE A 68 -25.05 18.74 10.77
N ARG A 69 -24.63 19.69 9.93
CA ARG A 69 -23.83 19.42 8.74
C ARG A 69 -22.42 19.95 8.96
N HIS A 70 -21.42 19.13 8.63
CA HIS A 70 -20.03 19.53 8.56
C HIS A 70 -19.42 19.21 7.19
N LYS A 71 -18.29 19.84 6.87
CA LYS A 71 -17.52 19.57 5.66
C LYS A 71 -16.14 19.03 6.05
N GLU A 72 -15.93 17.73 5.83
CA GLU A 72 -14.68 17.02 6.14
C GLU A 72 -14.10 16.47 4.83
N ASN A 73 -12.82 16.72 4.55
CA ASN A 73 -12.15 16.27 3.32
C ASN A 73 -12.93 16.54 2.01
N LYS A 74 -13.53 17.74 1.92
CA LYS A 74 -14.40 18.21 0.81
C LYS A 74 -15.75 17.46 0.68
N LYS A 75 -16.04 16.46 1.51
CA LYS A 75 -17.33 15.74 1.60
C LYS A 75 -18.22 16.36 2.68
N ASN A 76 -19.54 16.26 2.50
CA ASN A 76 -20.50 16.65 3.53
C ASN A 76 -20.71 15.46 4.47
N VAL A 77 -20.50 15.67 5.77
CA VAL A 77 -20.78 14.67 6.81
C VAL A 77 -21.92 15.21 7.68
N PHE A 78 -22.88 14.35 7.99
CA PHE A 78 -24.00 14.69 8.85
C PHE A 78 -23.88 14.00 10.20
N PHE A 79 -24.08 14.76 11.28
CA PHE A 79 -24.18 14.22 12.62
C PHE A 79 -25.57 14.50 13.18
N MET A 80 -26.10 13.55 13.94
CA MET A 80 -27.26 13.78 14.79
C MET A 80 -26.81 13.82 16.23
N ILE A 81 -27.23 14.86 16.94
CA ILE A 81 -26.96 15.07 18.36
C ILE A 81 -28.28 14.97 19.10
N SER A 82 -28.39 13.97 19.97
CA SER A 82 -29.55 13.74 20.82
C SER A 82 -29.21 14.10 22.26
N PHE A 83 -30.09 14.87 22.89
CA PHE A 83 -30.02 15.31 24.27
C PHE A 83 -31.23 14.77 25.03
N SER A 84 -31.01 14.05 26.13
CA SER A 84 -32.09 13.53 26.96
C SER A 84 -31.90 13.95 28.41
N PHE A 85 -32.88 14.64 28.99
CA PHE A 85 -32.85 14.99 30.40
C PHE A 85 -33.51 13.92 31.24
N GLU A 86 -32.78 13.43 32.23
CA GLU A 86 -33.17 12.34 33.12
C GLU A 86 -33.05 12.81 34.57
N THR A 87 -33.82 12.20 35.48
CA THR A 87 -33.72 12.48 36.91
C THR A 87 -33.83 11.17 37.68
N TYR A 88 -32.81 10.86 38.47
CA TYR A 88 -32.72 9.63 39.27
C TYR A 88 -32.38 9.98 40.71
N ASP A 89 -33.16 9.49 41.68
CA ASP A 89 -32.87 9.63 43.12
C ASP A 89 -32.33 11.02 43.50
N SER A 90 -33.01 12.09 43.04
CA SER A 90 -32.68 13.52 43.23
C SER A 90 -31.44 14.08 42.51
N SER A 91 -30.80 13.32 41.62
CA SER A 91 -29.74 13.79 40.72
C SER A 91 -30.28 14.07 39.32
N GLU A 92 -30.01 15.27 38.79
CA GLU A 92 -30.32 15.62 37.40
C GLU A 92 -29.21 15.12 36.48
N ARG A 93 -29.59 14.58 35.32
CA ARG A 93 -28.67 14.09 34.31
C ARG A 93 -29.07 14.58 32.92
N LEU A 94 -28.09 14.99 32.13
CA LEU A 94 -28.25 15.23 30.70
C LEU A 94 -27.40 14.19 29.97
N SER A 95 -28.06 13.25 29.29
CA SER A 95 -27.42 12.30 28.39
C SER A 95 -27.25 12.95 27.01
N ILE A 96 -26.04 12.89 26.46
CA ILE A 96 -25.72 13.39 25.12
C ILE A 96 -25.24 12.22 24.28
N GLU A 97 -25.83 12.07 23.10
CA GLU A 97 -25.49 11.05 22.13
C GLU A 97 -25.22 11.70 20.76
N ILE A 98 -24.10 11.36 20.14
CA ILE A 98 -23.76 11.78 18.78
C ILE A 98 -23.74 10.53 17.91
N SER A 99 -24.46 10.58 16.79
CA SER A 99 -24.51 9.49 15.81
C SER A 99 -24.28 9.99 14.38
N SER A 100 -23.76 9.12 13.53
CA SER A 100 -23.59 9.37 12.10
C SER A 100 -23.62 8.05 11.32
N LYS A 101 -23.96 8.12 10.04
CA LYS A 101 -23.76 7.02 9.08
C LYS A 101 -22.64 7.30 8.09
N ASP A 102 -22.27 8.57 7.95
CA ASP A 102 -21.36 9.06 6.91
C ASP A 102 -19.94 9.31 7.47
N TYR A 103 -19.77 9.17 8.79
CA TYR A 103 -18.50 9.41 9.46
C TYR A 103 -17.71 8.12 9.62
N VAL A 104 -16.52 8.09 9.02
CA VAL A 104 -15.53 7.03 9.18
C VAL A 104 -14.35 7.59 9.96
N VAL A 105 -13.87 6.85 10.97
CA VAL A 105 -12.72 7.27 11.76
C VAL A 105 -11.45 7.00 10.97
N GLU A 106 -10.74 8.06 10.57
CA GLU A 106 -9.44 7.95 9.91
C GLU A 106 -8.28 8.20 10.89
N VAL A 107 -7.32 7.29 10.94
CA VAL A 107 -6.17 7.35 11.87
C VAL A 107 -5.07 8.30 11.37
N LYS A 108 -4.94 8.51 10.05
CA LYS A 108 -3.80 9.21 9.43
C LYS A 108 -3.95 10.74 9.32
N ASP A 109 -5.16 11.29 9.49
CA ASP A 109 -5.45 12.71 9.24
C ASP A 109 -5.27 13.63 10.47
N GLN A 110 -5.27 14.94 10.23
CA GLN A 110 -5.31 15.97 11.30
C GLN A 110 -6.55 15.80 12.20
N LYS A 111 -6.58 16.49 13.35
CA LYS A 111 -7.69 16.45 14.32
C LYS A 111 -9.05 16.50 13.61
N SER A 112 -9.84 15.44 13.76
CA SER A 112 -11.13 15.30 13.10
C SER A 112 -12.11 16.36 13.60
N TYR A 113 -13.17 16.61 12.82
CA TYR A 113 -14.25 17.47 13.29
C TYR A 113 -14.94 16.91 14.53
N LEU A 114 -15.17 15.59 14.57
CA LEU A 114 -15.83 14.95 15.71
C LEU A 114 -15.07 15.18 17.01
N GLU A 115 -13.73 15.09 17.00
CA GLU A 115 -12.90 15.33 18.18
C GLU A 115 -13.05 16.76 18.69
N ARG A 116 -13.08 17.75 17.79
CA ARG A 116 -13.35 19.15 18.18
C ARG A 116 -14.75 19.30 18.76
N LEU A 117 -15.77 18.80 18.05
CA LEU A 117 -17.17 18.92 18.45
C LEU A 117 -17.39 18.38 19.86
N LYS A 118 -16.96 17.14 20.14
CA LYS A 118 -17.18 16.47 21.42
C LYS A 118 -16.42 17.13 22.58
N GLU A 119 -15.18 17.57 22.36
CA GLU A 119 -14.41 18.32 23.36
C GLU A 119 -15.04 19.67 23.69
N MET A 120 -15.54 20.36 22.68
CA MET A 120 -16.10 21.70 22.85
C MET A 120 -17.46 21.63 23.52
N MET A 121 -18.31 20.68 23.12
CA MET A 121 -19.59 20.43 23.77
C MET A 121 -19.40 20.09 25.26
N SER A 122 -18.52 19.13 25.56
CA SER A 122 -18.27 18.72 26.95
C SER A 122 -17.72 19.87 27.80
N LYS A 123 -16.75 20.64 27.29
CA LYS A 123 -16.20 21.82 27.99
C LYS A 123 -17.24 22.90 28.26
N ARG A 124 -18.10 23.23 27.29
CA ARG A 124 -19.13 24.27 27.46
C ARG A 124 -20.21 23.82 28.44
N LEU A 125 -20.70 22.60 28.30
CA LEU A 125 -21.68 22.02 29.21
C LEU A 125 -21.16 21.95 30.65
N LEU A 126 -19.89 21.62 30.85
CA LEU A 126 -19.29 21.57 32.18
C LEU A 126 -19.30 22.94 32.91
N ALA A 127 -19.53 24.06 32.22
CA ALA A 127 -19.74 25.36 32.87
C ALA A 127 -20.97 25.34 33.77
N ASP A 128 -22.06 24.71 33.31
CA ASP A 128 -23.38 24.69 33.95
C ASP A 128 -23.63 23.42 34.78
N TRP A 129 -22.78 22.40 34.63
CA TRP A 129 -22.91 21.09 35.27
C TRP A 129 -21.72 20.76 36.18
N GLU A 130 -21.92 19.90 37.19
CA GLU A 130 -20.87 19.54 38.16
C GLU A 130 -19.86 18.53 37.60
N LYS A 131 -20.33 17.52 36.87
CA LYS A 131 -19.50 16.41 36.38
C LYS A 131 -19.83 16.05 34.94
N CYS A 132 -18.80 15.68 34.18
CA CYS A 132 -18.91 15.08 32.85
C CYS A 132 -18.39 13.64 32.91
N ILE A 133 -19.20 12.67 32.51
CA ILE A 133 -18.86 11.26 32.49
C ILE A 133 -18.92 10.77 31.04
N TRP A 134 -17.76 10.34 30.51
CA TRP A 134 -17.67 9.70 29.20
C TRP A 134 -18.12 8.24 29.32
N LEU A 135 -18.99 7.81 28.42
CA LEU A 135 -19.54 6.45 28.39
C LEU A 135 -19.03 5.67 27.18
N TYR A 136 -18.93 6.34 26.03
CA TYR A 136 -18.50 5.73 24.79
C TYR A 136 -17.89 6.77 23.85
N ASP A 137 -16.83 6.40 23.14
CA ASP A 137 -16.18 7.23 22.13
C ASP A 137 -15.48 6.36 21.10
N ARG A 138 -16.04 6.33 19.89
CA ARG A 138 -15.56 5.49 18.79
C ARG A 138 -14.14 5.84 18.37
N GLU A 139 -13.75 7.11 18.39
CA GLU A 139 -12.38 7.49 18.00
C GLU A 139 -11.37 7.02 19.03
N SER A 140 -11.68 7.19 20.32
CA SER A 140 -10.81 6.67 21.39
C SER A 140 -10.70 5.15 21.36
N GLU A 141 -11.79 4.44 21.03
CA GLU A 141 -11.80 2.98 20.85
C GLU A 141 -10.91 2.54 19.68
N VAL A 142 -11.05 3.18 18.51
CA VAL A 142 -10.23 2.90 17.32
C VAL A 142 -8.75 3.16 17.60
N PHE A 143 -8.40 4.30 18.21
CA PHE A 143 -7.02 4.60 18.58
C PHE A 143 -6.44 3.56 19.56
N ALA A 144 -7.21 3.11 20.55
CA ALA A 144 -6.74 2.11 21.51
C ALA A 144 -6.53 0.74 20.84
N THR A 145 -7.42 0.39 19.90
CA THR A 145 -7.36 -0.85 19.12
C THR A 145 -6.13 -0.89 18.23
N GLU A 146 -5.76 0.24 17.63
CA GLU A 146 -4.55 0.39 16.81
C GLU A 146 -3.26 0.28 17.63
N LEU A 147 -3.23 0.88 18.83
CA LEU A 147 -2.04 0.87 19.70
C LEU A 147 -1.80 -0.48 20.38
N TYR A 148 -2.83 -1.27 20.63
CA TYR A 148 -2.73 -2.50 21.43
C TYR A 148 -1.79 -3.56 20.81
N PRO A 149 -1.86 -3.87 19.49
CA PRO A 149 -0.89 -4.76 18.84
C PRO A 149 0.55 -4.26 18.95
N MET A 150 0.79 -2.95 18.81
CA MET A 150 2.13 -2.36 18.90
C MET A 150 2.72 -2.53 20.31
N ILE A 151 1.91 -2.27 21.34
CA ILE A 151 2.26 -2.52 22.74
C ILE A 151 2.60 -3.99 22.97
N HIS A 152 1.74 -4.90 22.50
CA HIS A 152 1.91 -6.34 22.67
C HIS A 152 3.22 -6.83 22.02
N ARG A 153 3.51 -6.40 20.79
CA ARG A 153 4.76 -6.73 20.09
C ARG A 153 5.98 -6.21 20.88
N THR A 154 5.95 -4.96 21.33
CA THR A 154 7.05 -4.33 22.07
C THR A 154 7.29 -4.98 23.43
N GLU A 155 6.22 -5.32 24.16
CA GLU A 155 6.29 -6.06 25.43
C GLU A 155 6.95 -7.44 25.22
N ASN A 156 6.58 -8.15 24.15
CA ASN A 156 7.18 -9.45 23.84
C ASN A 156 8.63 -9.34 23.36
N LYS A 157 9.00 -8.31 22.57
CA LYS A 157 10.40 -8.01 22.24
C LYS A 157 11.23 -7.84 23.50
N MET A 158 10.73 -7.10 24.49
CA MET A 158 11.42 -6.95 25.78
C MET A 158 11.63 -8.29 26.49
N ARG A 159 10.59 -9.14 26.54
CA ARG A 159 10.69 -10.48 27.15
C ARG A 159 11.71 -11.36 26.43
N HIS A 160 11.69 -11.35 25.10
CA HIS A 160 12.65 -12.08 24.27
C HIS A 160 14.07 -11.59 24.54
N PHE A 161 14.30 -10.28 24.46
CA PHE A 161 15.63 -9.69 24.67
C PHE A 161 16.20 -10.02 26.05
N ILE A 162 15.40 -9.91 27.12
CA ILE A 162 15.83 -10.31 28.47
C ILE A 162 16.20 -11.79 28.50
N ASN A 163 15.37 -12.67 27.94
CA ASN A 163 15.63 -14.11 27.96
C ASN A 163 16.92 -14.45 27.22
N GLU A 164 17.10 -13.95 26.01
CA GLU A 164 18.29 -14.20 25.20
C GLU A 164 19.57 -13.77 25.93
N VAL A 165 19.61 -12.50 26.39
CA VAL A 165 20.78 -11.96 27.10
C VAL A 165 21.07 -12.76 28.37
N MET A 166 20.04 -13.07 29.16
CA MET A 166 20.24 -13.73 30.45
C MET A 166 20.61 -15.21 30.31
N ILE A 167 20.06 -15.92 29.33
CA ILE A 167 20.40 -17.32 29.07
C ILE A 167 21.87 -17.44 28.65
N VAL A 168 22.32 -16.59 27.72
CA VAL A 168 23.70 -16.63 27.21
C VAL A 168 24.70 -16.17 28.27
N ILE A 169 24.42 -15.08 29.00
CA ILE A 169 25.39 -14.49 29.94
C ILE A 169 25.36 -15.17 31.32
N LYS A 170 24.18 -15.56 31.82
CA LYS A 170 24.00 -16.10 33.19
C LYS A 170 23.60 -17.58 33.23
N GLY A 171 23.28 -18.18 32.09
CA GLY A 171 22.87 -19.57 31.96
C GLY A 171 21.37 -19.79 32.16
N VAL A 172 20.88 -20.96 31.76
CA VAL A 172 19.45 -21.32 31.76
C VAL A 172 18.74 -21.21 33.12
N ASP A 173 19.47 -21.38 34.22
CA ASP A 173 18.90 -21.29 35.58
C ASP A 173 18.87 -19.85 36.14
N TRP A 174 19.14 -18.83 35.33
CA TRP A 174 19.24 -17.44 35.79
C TRP A 174 17.99 -16.99 36.55
N TRP A 175 16.81 -17.40 36.09
CA TRP A 175 15.54 -17.08 36.73
C TRP A 175 15.53 -17.57 38.18
N GLU A 176 15.98 -18.80 38.40
CA GLU A 176 15.96 -19.36 39.74
C GLU A 176 16.98 -18.73 40.68
N LYS A 177 18.14 -18.35 40.14
CA LYS A 177 19.26 -17.80 40.90
C LYS A 177 19.07 -16.31 41.25
N LEU A 178 18.50 -15.52 40.34
CA LEU A 178 18.56 -14.06 40.42
C LEU A 178 17.21 -13.39 40.69
N VAL A 179 16.09 -13.96 40.21
CA VAL A 179 14.80 -13.27 40.29
C VAL A 179 14.27 -13.22 41.74
N PRO A 180 13.85 -12.04 42.23
CA PRO A 180 13.39 -11.88 43.62
C PRO A 180 12.13 -12.66 43.96
N LYS A 181 12.00 -13.04 45.24
CA LYS A 181 10.84 -13.80 45.75
C LYS A 181 9.50 -13.09 45.56
N ASN A 182 9.46 -11.76 45.60
CA ASN A 182 8.23 -10.99 45.37
C ASN A 182 7.70 -11.13 43.94
N ILE A 183 8.58 -11.16 42.93
CA ILE A 183 8.21 -11.40 41.53
C ILE A 183 7.76 -12.86 41.38
N LYS A 184 8.56 -13.82 41.88
CA LYS A 184 8.18 -15.26 41.85
C LYS A 184 6.85 -15.55 42.55
N ALA A 185 6.52 -14.81 43.62
CA ALA A 185 5.27 -14.98 44.35
C ALA A 185 4.03 -14.54 43.54
N LYS A 186 4.18 -13.65 42.55
CA LYS A 186 3.09 -13.25 41.65
C LYS A 186 2.60 -14.39 40.76
N LEU A 187 3.46 -15.36 40.47
CA LEU A 187 3.11 -16.57 39.71
C LEU A 187 2.15 -17.45 40.53
N LYS A 188 2.46 -17.64 41.82
CA LYS A 188 1.72 -18.55 42.72
C LYS A 188 0.36 -18.02 43.19
N LYS A 189 0.08 -16.72 43.11
CA LYS A 189 -1.16 -16.11 43.65
C LYS A 189 -2.22 -15.92 42.56
N SER A 190 -3.28 -16.72 42.59
CA SER A 190 -4.57 -16.39 41.97
C SER A 190 -5.39 -15.50 42.91
N LYS A 191 -5.99 -14.41 42.41
CA LYS A 191 -6.91 -13.54 43.17
C LYS A 191 -8.31 -14.19 43.22
N THR A 192 -8.46 -15.39 43.76
CA THR A 192 -9.80 -15.93 44.09
C THR A 192 -10.09 -15.71 45.57
N LYS A 193 -11.19 -15.01 45.86
CA LYS A 193 -11.61 -14.58 47.20
C LYS A 193 -12.27 -15.70 48.03
N ASP A 194 -12.45 -16.90 47.48
CA ASP A 194 -13.08 -18.01 48.19
C ASP A 194 -12.04 -18.90 48.86
N SER A 195 -12.01 -18.81 50.18
CA SER A 195 -11.03 -19.40 51.09
C SER A 195 -11.18 -20.91 51.32
N THR A 196 -11.72 -21.67 50.36
CA THR A 196 -11.94 -23.12 50.51
C THR A 196 -11.43 -23.96 49.37
N ASP A 197 -10.89 -23.37 48.30
CA ASP A 197 -10.28 -24.13 47.22
C ASP A 197 -8.78 -23.84 47.20
N SER A 198 -7.96 -24.89 47.29
CA SER A 198 -6.51 -24.80 47.20
C SER A 198 -6.15 -24.12 45.88
N SER A 199 -5.80 -22.84 46.00
CA SER A 199 -5.46 -21.89 44.94
C SER A 199 -4.64 -22.53 43.82
N LYS A 200 -5.25 -22.69 42.65
CA LYS A 200 -4.53 -23.01 41.42
C LYS A 200 -3.53 -21.88 41.13
N ASP A 201 -2.26 -22.23 41.01
CA ASP A 201 -1.19 -21.34 40.54
C ASP A 201 -1.57 -20.78 39.16
N LYS A 202 -1.21 -19.52 38.83
CA LYS A 202 -1.45 -18.94 37.50
C LYS A 202 -0.85 -19.80 36.39
N ILE A 203 0.31 -20.40 36.63
CA ILE A 203 0.98 -21.38 35.75
C ILE A 203 0.03 -22.54 35.44
N SER A 204 -0.55 -23.16 36.47
CA SER A 204 -1.46 -24.29 36.29
C SER A 204 -2.75 -23.90 35.54
N THR A 205 -3.22 -22.67 35.73
CA THR A 205 -4.40 -22.14 35.03
C THR A 205 -4.10 -21.90 33.56
N TYR A 206 -2.96 -21.27 33.26
CA TYR A 206 -2.49 -21.05 31.89
C TYR A 206 -2.32 -22.36 31.12
N LYS A 207 -1.61 -23.35 31.71
CA LYS A 207 -1.42 -24.69 31.11
C LYS A 207 -2.71 -25.50 30.94
N ALA A 208 -3.76 -25.17 31.69
CA ALA A 208 -5.08 -25.76 31.51
C ALA A 208 -5.84 -25.12 30.35
N LEU A 209 -5.72 -23.81 30.16
CA LEU A 209 -6.37 -23.05 29.08
C LEU A 209 -5.76 -23.36 27.71
N ALA A 210 -4.43 -23.55 27.64
CA ALA A 210 -3.73 -23.85 26.40
C ALA A 210 -2.93 -25.16 26.50
N PRO A 211 -3.58 -26.35 26.44
CA PRO A 211 -2.93 -27.64 26.64
C PRO A 211 -1.77 -27.93 25.67
N ALA A 212 -1.84 -27.42 24.44
CA ALA A 212 -0.80 -27.58 23.43
C ALA A 212 0.56 -27.00 23.88
N PHE A 213 0.53 -25.92 24.69
CA PHE A 213 1.72 -25.21 25.17
C PHE A 213 2.14 -25.63 26.59
N ARG A 214 1.69 -26.78 27.11
CA ARG A 214 2.07 -27.26 28.45
C ARG A 214 3.58 -27.39 28.69
N HIS A 215 4.33 -27.60 27.62
CA HIS A 215 5.78 -27.79 27.63
C HIS A 215 6.57 -26.46 27.68
N VAL A 216 5.90 -25.32 27.45
CA VAL A 216 6.53 -23.99 27.44
C VAL A 216 6.81 -23.51 28.87
N ASP A 217 7.91 -22.77 29.06
CA ASP A 217 8.19 -22.02 30.28
C ASP A 217 7.50 -20.64 30.21
N GLU A 218 6.42 -20.50 30.96
CA GLU A 218 5.56 -19.31 30.94
C GLU A 218 5.93 -18.26 32.01
N LYS A 219 6.99 -18.45 32.79
CA LYS A 219 7.32 -17.54 33.91
C LYS A 219 7.44 -16.10 33.46
N MET A 220 8.15 -15.86 32.35
CA MET A 220 8.30 -14.55 31.75
C MET A 220 7.00 -14.06 31.11
N LEU A 221 6.06 -14.93 30.70
CA LEU A 221 4.79 -14.51 30.11
C LEU A 221 3.77 -14.03 31.15
N LEU A 222 3.93 -14.44 32.41
CA LEU A 222 2.97 -14.22 33.49
C LEU A 222 3.28 -13.03 34.41
N ILE A 223 4.37 -12.31 34.15
CA ILE A 223 4.79 -11.13 34.93
C ILE A 223 4.46 -9.82 34.20
N ASP A 224 4.28 -8.73 34.94
CA ASP A 224 3.84 -7.45 34.40
C ASP A 224 5.01 -6.71 33.71
N VAL A 225 4.71 -5.71 32.86
CA VAL A 225 5.74 -4.87 32.19
C VAL A 225 6.72 -4.24 33.19
N GLY A 226 6.22 -3.72 34.32
CA GLY A 226 7.08 -3.16 35.37
C GLY A 226 7.99 -4.20 36.05
N ASP A 227 7.62 -5.49 36.04
CA ASP A 227 8.50 -6.55 36.53
C ASP A 227 9.69 -6.76 35.58
N LEU A 228 9.51 -6.58 34.27
CA LEU A 228 10.60 -6.65 33.28
C LEU A 228 11.63 -5.56 33.55
N LEU A 229 11.18 -4.33 33.77
CA LEU A 229 12.07 -3.22 34.13
C LEU A 229 12.79 -3.48 35.47
N SER A 230 12.07 -4.07 36.44
CA SER A 230 12.63 -4.43 37.74
C SER A 230 13.70 -5.53 37.62
N ILE A 231 13.56 -6.44 36.66
CA ILE A 231 14.56 -7.49 36.38
C ILE A 231 15.82 -6.89 35.77
N ILE A 232 15.72 -6.06 34.72
CA ILE A 232 16.92 -5.54 34.05
C ILE A 232 17.71 -4.57 34.93
N THR A 233 17.05 -3.93 35.91
CA THR A 233 17.68 -2.99 36.86
C THR A 233 18.06 -3.63 38.19
N LEU A 234 17.98 -4.97 38.29
CA LEU A 234 18.22 -5.70 39.52
C LEU A 234 19.68 -5.57 39.98
N LYS A 235 19.84 -5.34 41.29
CA LYS A 235 21.14 -5.32 41.96
C LYS A 235 21.18 -6.34 43.08
N GLU A 236 22.09 -7.30 42.99
CA GLU A 236 22.41 -8.20 44.12
C GLU A 236 23.39 -7.48 45.04
N ARG A 237 23.15 -7.58 46.35
CA ARG A 237 24.04 -7.01 47.36
C ARG A 237 24.62 -8.09 48.23
N LYS A 238 25.91 -7.97 48.55
CA LYS A 238 26.59 -8.79 49.55
C LYS A 238 26.94 -7.92 50.74
N LEU A 239 26.76 -8.51 51.91
CA LEU A 239 27.09 -7.85 53.16
C LEU A 239 28.62 -7.69 53.24
N SER A 240 29.10 -6.45 53.37
CA SER A 240 30.51 -6.17 53.63
C SER A 240 30.80 -6.21 55.14
N THR A 241 32.01 -5.84 55.56
CA THR A 241 32.37 -5.79 56.97
C THR A 241 31.51 -4.77 57.72
N ILE A 242 30.67 -5.24 58.63
CA ILE A 242 29.83 -4.37 59.47
C ILE A 242 30.69 -3.75 60.57
N ASN A 243 30.83 -2.43 60.56
CA ASN A 243 31.38 -1.67 61.68
C ASN A 243 30.37 -0.60 62.14
N SER A 244 29.22 -1.06 62.63
CA SER A 244 28.14 -0.18 63.12
C SER A 244 28.15 -0.17 64.65
N THR A 245 28.39 1.01 65.23
CA THR A 245 28.29 1.25 66.69
C THR A 245 26.88 0.94 67.20
N LYS A 246 25.86 1.14 66.36
CA LYS A 246 24.44 0.83 66.63
C LYS A 246 24.19 -0.67 66.74
N ILE A 247 24.75 -1.46 65.82
CA ILE A 247 24.65 -2.93 65.89
C ILE A 247 25.41 -3.44 67.14
N ASN A 248 26.59 -2.87 67.41
CA ASN A 248 27.38 -3.23 68.59
C ASN A 248 26.69 -2.84 69.91
N SER A 249 25.99 -1.71 69.99
CA SER A 249 25.23 -1.31 71.18
C SER A 249 24.05 -2.24 71.42
N ILE A 250 23.34 -2.66 70.37
CA ILE A 250 22.23 -3.62 70.48
C ILE A 250 22.74 -5.01 70.92
N ILE A 251 23.83 -5.53 70.30
CA ILE A 251 24.41 -6.85 70.65
C ILE A 251 24.88 -6.88 72.12
N ASN A 252 25.47 -5.78 72.60
CA ASN A 252 25.96 -5.67 73.97
C ASN A 252 24.86 -5.29 74.99
N GLY A 253 23.59 -5.19 74.57
CA GLY A 253 22.47 -4.86 75.45
C GLY A 253 22.44 -3.43 75.97
N LEU A 254 23.15 -2.51 75.29
CA LEU A 254 23.17 -1.08 75.59
C LEU A 254 21.96 -0.34 74.98
N GLU A 255 21.31 -0.94 73.99
CA GLU A 255 20.07 -0.45 73.36
C GLU A 255 19.05 -1.61 73.19
N GLU A 256 17.76 -1.29 73.13
CA GLU A 256 16.70 -2.27 72.86
C GLU A 256 16.80 -2.86 71.45
N PHE A 257 16.38 -4.12 71.31
CA PHE A 257 16.37 -4.80 70.01
C PHE A 257 15.31 -4.20 69.09
N ASP A 258 15.76 -3.54 68.03
CA ASP A 258 14.91 -3.07 66.94
C ASP A 258 15.34 -3.74 65.62
N PHE A 259 14.47 -4.62 65.13
CA PHE A 259 14.66 -5.33 63.87
C PHE A 259 14.83 -4.37 62.68
N ASN A 260 14.09 -3.26 62.64
CA ASN A 260 14.15 -2.30 61.54
C ASN A 260 15.46 -1.50 61.55
N ALA A 261 15.95 -1.14 62.75
CA ALA A 261 17.25 -0.48 62.89
C ALA A 261 18.39 -1.39 62.45
N ILE A 262 18.40 -2.66 62.87
CA ILE A 262 19.40 -3.64 62.42
C ILE A 262 19.31 -3.84 60.91
N GLN A 263 18.10 -4.04 60.36
CA GLN A 263 17.91 -4.22 58.92
C GLN A 263 18.43 -3.01 58.13
N SER A 264 18.16 -1.78 58.60
CA SER A 264 18.65 -0.56 57.96
C SER A 264 20.19 -0.48 57.96
N GLU A 265 20.83 -0.78 59.08
CA GLU A 265 22.31 -0.77 59.20
C GLU A 265 22.99 -1.87 58.36
N LEU A 266 22.37 -3.06 58.28
CA LEU A 266 22.80 -4.13 57.38
C LEU A 266 22.68 -3.71 55.91
N CYS A 267 21.58 -3.08 55.52
CA CYS A 267 21.39 -2.59 54.15
C CYS A 267 22.37 -1.47 53.77
N LYS A 268 22.72 -0.58 54.70
CA LYS A 268 23.74 0.47 54.48
C LYS A 268 25.14 -0.10 54.27
N SER A 269 25.46 -1.18 54.99
CA SER A 269 26.75 -1.86 54.92
C SER A 269 26.84 -2.87 53.76
N ALA A 270 25.79 -2.99 52.94
CA ALA A 270 25.76 -3.94 51.83
C ALA A 270 26.29 -3.30 50.54
N GLU A 271 27.32 -3.92 49.96
CA GLU A 271 27.91 -3.52 48.68
C GLU A 271 27.20 -4.24 47.53
N VAL A 272 27.13 -3.58 46.36
CA VAL A 272 26.56 -4.19 45.15
C VAL A 272 27.56 -5.20 44.61
N SER A 273 27.17 -6.48 44.59
CA SER A 273 28.01 -7.57 44.07
C SER A 273 27.70 -7.94 42.62
N LEU A 274 26.53 -7.56 42.13
CA LEU A 274 26.07 -7.75 40.76
C LEU A 274 25.06 -6.65 40.43
N ASP A 275 25.21 -6.02 39.27
CA ASP A 275 24.30 -5.01 38.76
C ASP A 275 23.90 -5.43 37.34
N LEU A 276 22.73 -6.06 37.18
CA LEU A 276 22.33 -6.62 35.88
C LEU A 276 22.29 -5.56 34.77
N TRP A 277 21.96 -4.32 35.12
CA TRP A 277 21.97 -3.23 34.14
C TRP A 277 23.39 -2.98 33.63
N GLN A 278 24.34 -2.74 34.53
CA GLN A 278 25.72 -2.46 34.16
C GLN A 278 26.41 -3.68 33.54
N ASP A 279 26.18 -4.85 34.10
CA ASP A 279 26.89 -6.08 33.74
C ASP A 279 26.36 -6.73 32.45
N CYS A 280 25.07 -6.58 32.14
CA CYS A 280 24.40 -7.30 31.04
C CYS A 280 23.76 -6.40 29.99
N PHE A 281 23.08 -5.31 30.35
CA PHE A 281 22.17 -4.60 29.43
C PHE A 281 22.70 -3.27 28.90
N SER A 282 23.46 -2.52 29.69
CA SER A 282 23.96 -1.17 29.35
C SER A 282 24.91 -1.12 28.14
N LYS A 283 25.41 -2.28 27.70
CA LYS A 283 26.22 -2.41 26.48
C LYS A 283 25.38 -2.34 25.20
N TYR A 284 24.10 -2.70 25.29
CA TYR A 284 23.20 -2.84 24.15
C TYR A 284 22.11 -1.78 24.14
N LEU A 285 21.66 -1.34 25.33
CA LEU A 285 20.62 -0.33 25.50
C LEU A 285 21.22 1.01 25.96
N SER A 286 20.57 2.11 25.58
CA SER A 286 20.98 3.46 25.99
C SER A 286 20.67 3.73 27.46
N GLU A 287 21.33 4.73 28.05
CA GLU A 287 21.02 5.18 29.42
C GLU A 287 19.60 5.77 29.53
N ALA A 288 19.06 6.32 28.43
CA ALA A 288 17.73 6.88 28.39
C ALA A 288 16.63 5.80 28.41
N PHE A 289 16.96 4.56 28.02
CA PHE A 289 16.04 3.44 27.91
C PHE A 289 15.18 3.26 29.16
N ILE A 290 15.77 3.29 30.36
CA ILE A 290 15.04 3.08 31.62
C ILE A 290 13.93 4.11 31.79
N ASN A 291 14.18 5.38 31.45
CA ASN A 291 13.18 6.45 31.57
C ASN A 291 12.12 6.34 30.47
N ASN A 292 12.55 6.04 29.24
CA ASN A 292 11.63 5.82 28.12
C ASN A 292 10.71 4.62 28.39
N PHE A 293 11.23 3.55 28.98
CA PHE A 293 10.49 2.34 29.28
C PHE A 293 9.45 2.57 30.39
N ARG A 294 9.73 3.43 31.37
CA ARG A 294 8.73 3.87 32.35
C ARG A 294 7.58 4.64 31.70
N LYS A 295 7.90 5.53 30.76
CA LYS A 295 6.88 6.24 29.97
C LYS A 295 6.04 5.26 29.14
N PHE A 296 6.68 4.27 28.53
CA PHE A 296 6.01 3.18 27.83
C PHE A 296 5.10 2.37 28.76
N GLU A 297 5.54 2.00 29.97
CA GLU A 297 4.73 1.29 30.97
C GLU A 297 3.47 2.09 31.35
N ASP A 298 3.62 3.39 31.62
CA ASP A 298 2.51 4.28 31.95
C ASP A 298 1.49 4.37 30.79
N ASN A 299 1.98 4.53 29.56
CA ASN A 299 1.17 4.57 28.34
C ASN A 299 0.46 3.24 28.08
N ARG A 300 1.16 2.11 28.24
CA ARG A 300 0.60 0.76 28.14
C ARG A 300 -0.53 0.55 29.14
N ASN A 301 -0.34 0.98 30.39
CA ASN A 301 -1.36 0.92 31.43
C ASN A 301 -2.54 1.86 31.15
N HIS A 302 -2.34 2.93 30.38
CA HIS A 302 -3.41 3.81 29.93
C HIS A 302 -4.31 3.10 28.93
N ILE A 303 -3.73 2.46 27.91
CA ILE A 303 -4.45 1.71 26.88
C ILE A 303 -5.12 0.46 27.46
N ALA A 304 -4.41 -0.36 28.24
CA ALA A 304 -4.93 -1.61 28.79
C ALA A 304 -6.10 -1.42 29.79
N HIS A 305 -6.25 -0.22 30.36
CA HIS A 305 -7.38 0.14 31.22
C HIS A 305 -8.48 0.92 30.49
N ASN A 306 -8.46 0.94 29.15
CA ASN A 306 -9.43 1.61 28.29
C ASN A 306 -9.65 3.08 28.68
N LYS A 307 -8.59 3.76 29.11
CA LYS A 307 -8.68 5.18 29.42
C LYS A 307 -8.81 5.97 28.12
N MET A 308 -9.64 7.01 28.16
CA MET A 308 -9.88 7.88 27.01
C MET A 308 -8.58 8.47 26.46
N ILE A 309 -8.46 8.47 25.14
CA ILE A 309 -7.36 9.10 24.40
C ILE A 309 -7.90 9.95 23.25
N ASN A 310 -7.24 11.08 23.03
CA ASN A 310 -7.43 11.90 21.85
C ASN A 310 -6.26 11.69 20.88
N ARG A 311 -6.32 12.30 19.69
CA ARG A 311 -5.29 12.11 18.66
C ARG A 311 -3.88 12.49 19.12
N GLN A 312 -3.75 13.57 19.87
CA GLN A 312 -2.45 13.99 20.43
C GLN A 312 -1.87 12.92 21.38
N ALA A 313 -2.71 12.34 22.24
CA ALA A 313 -2.30 11.25 23.10
C ALA A 313 -1.97 9.98 22.30
N PHE A 314 -2.75 9.66 21.26
CA PHE A 314 -2.48 8.55 20.36
C PHE A 314 -1.09 8.66 19.72
N GLU A 315 -0.77 9.80 19.08
CA GLU A 315 0.53 10.07 18.48
C GLU A 315 1.65 9.94 19.53
N SER A 316 1.51 10.62 20.68
CA SER A 316 2.54 10.56 21.73
C SER A 316 2.74 9.16 22.32
N ILE A 317 1.70 8.33 22.36
CA ILE A 317 1.80 6.94 22.83
C ILE A 317 2.46 6.09 21.76
N ARG A 318 2.05 6.22 20.50
CA ARG A 318 2.65 5.53 19.35
C ARG A 318 4.15 5.79 19.29
N ASP A 319 4.56 7.05 19.30
CA ASP A 319 5.97 7.43 19.25
C ASP A 319 6.75 6.85 20.44
N SER A 320 6.11 6.80 21.62
CA SER A 320 6.72 6.19 22.82
C SER A 320 6.90 4.67 22.70
N ILE A 321 6.06 3.98 21.93
CA ILE A 321 6.16 2.55 21.66
C ILE A 321 7.25 2.30 20.63
N GLU A 322 7.25 3.06 19.53
CA GLU A 322 8.25 2.97 18.45
C GLU A 322 9.67 3.18 18.98
N VAL A 323 9.90 4.22 19.80
CA VAL A 323 11.22 4.45 20.43
C VAL A 323 11.74 3.23 21.20
N ILE A 324 10.88 2.53 21.95
CA ILE A 324 11.30 1.33 22.70
C ILE A 324 11.48 0.13 21.78
N SER A 325 10.59 -0.05 20.81
CA SER A 325 10.67 -1.14 19.83
C SER A 325 11.97 -1.07 19.04
N ASP A 326 12.27 0.09 18.47
CA ASP A 326 13.45 0.30 17.62
C ASP A 326 14.75 0.11 18.42
N GLU A 327 14.79 0.63 19.65
CA GLU A 327 15.95 0.46 20.52
C GLU A 327 16.16 -1.01 20.90
N LEU A 328 15.09 -1.78 21.11
CA LEU A 328 15.16 -3.21 21.34
C LEU A 328 15.63 -3.99 20.10
N ASP A 329 15.17 -3.63 18.91
CA ASP A 329 15.61 -4.29 17.67
C ASP A 329 17.11 -4.08 17.42
N VAL A 330 17.60 -2.84 17.61
CA VAL A 330 19.02 -2.52 17.53
C VAL A 330 19.82 -3.28 18.58
N ALA A 331 19.35 -3.31 19.82
CA ALA A 331 20.02 -4.02 20.92
C ALA A 331 20.09 -5.53 20.67
N MET A 332 19.03 -6.11 20.13
CA MET A 332 18.93 -7.53 19.82
C MET A 332 19.87 -7.93 18.67
N ASN A 333 19.90 -7.14 17.60
CA ASN A 333 20.85 -7.35 16.50
C ASN A 333 22.29 -7.23 16.98
N LYS A 334 22.60 -6.18 17.75
CA LYS A 334 23.94 -6.01 18.33
C LYS A 334 24.32 -7.19 19.23
N PHE A 335 23.39 -7.67 20.06
CA PHE A 335 23.61 -8.82 20.92
C PHE A 335 23.89 -10.09 20.11
N LYS A 336 23.09 -10.38 19.07
CA LYS A 336 23.29 -11.52 18.17
C LYS A 336 24.69 -11.48 17.53
N THR A 337 25.06 -10.37 16.90
CA THR A 337 26.37 -10.24 16.21
C THR A 337 27.58 -10.35 17.15
N GLU A 338 27.48 -9.86 18.38
CA GLU A 338 28.62 -9.91 19.32
C GLU A 338 28.77 -11.25 20.05
N ASN A 339 27.69 -12.04 20.18
CA ASN A 339 27.67 -13.23 21.05
C ASN A 339 27.42 -14.55 20.30
N LEU A 340 26.92 -14.51 19.07
CA LEU A 340 26.68 -15.71 18.25
C LEU A 340 27.74 -15.85 17.15
N PRO A 341 28.20 -17.07 16.83
CA PRO A 341 29.03 -17.31 15.65
C PRO A 341 28.29 -16.97 14.36
N GLN A 342 29.01 -16.43 13.36
CA GLN A 342 28.42 -16.04 12.09
C GLN A 342 27.67 -17.17 11.37
N GLU A 343 28.16 -18.41 11.49
CA GLU A 343 27.53 -19.61 10.91
C GLU A 343 26.13 -19.87 11.50
N ILE A 344 25.94 -19.59 12.79
CA ILE A 344 24.65 -19.74 13.46
C ILE A 344 23.70 -18.60 13.05
N ILE A 345 24.22 -17.38 12.90
CA ILE A 345 23.45 -16.23 12.42
C ILE A 345 22.89 -16.52 11.02
N SER A 346 23.72 -17.00 10.09
CA SER A 346 23.26 -17.33 8.73
C SER A 346 22.18 -18.42 8.72
N ILE A 347 22.28 -19.43 9.59
CA ILE A 347 21.25 -20.48 9.69
C ILE A 347 19.93 -19.92 10.22
N ILE A 348 19.99 -19.02 11.22
CA ILE A 348 18.79 -18.37 11.77
C ILE A 348 18.14 -17.47 10.72
N GLU A 349 18.92 -16.66 10.01
CA GLU A 349 18.42 -15.78 8.95
C GLU A 349 17.78 -16.57 7.81
N GLU A 350 18.38 -17.69 7.39
CA GLU A 350 17.83 -18.58 6.38
C GLU A 350 16.51 -19.23 6.84
N ALA A 351 16.44 -19.65 8.11
CA ALA A 351 15.21 -20.21 8.68
C ALA A 351 14.08 -19.16 8.83
N GLU A 352 14.41 -17.95 9.31
CA GLU A 352 13.46 -16.83 9.42
C GLU A 352 12.93 -16.42 8.04
N ALA A 353 13.80 -16.36 7.01
CA ALA A 353 13.41 -16.07 5.64
C ALA A 353 12.52 -17.17 5.02
N ALA A 354 12.82 -18.44 5.29
CA ALA A 354 12.00 -19.56 4.84
C ALA A 354 10.60 -19.54 5.48
N GLU A 355 10.51 -19.27 6.79
CA GLU A 355 9.23 -19.14 7.50
C GLU A 355 8.40 -17.95 6.98
N GLU A 356 9.03 -16.81 6.72
CA GLU A 356 8.36 -15.64 6.14
C GLU A 356 7.82 -15.95 4.73
N GLN A 357 8.59 -16.68 3.92
CA GLN A 357 8.15 -17.09 2.59
C GLN A 357 6.97 -18.07 2.66
N GLU A 358 7.05 -19.11 3.51
CA GLU A 358 5.96 -20.07 3.70
C GLU A 358 4.66 -19.37 4.15
N TYR A 359 4.77 -18.37 5.03
CA TYR A 359 3.63 -17.56 5.44
C TYR A 359 3.02 -16.77 4.30
N LYS A 360 3.85 -16.12 3.46
CA LYS A 360 3.38 -15.38 2.27
C LYS A 360 2.69 -16.29 1.28
N ASP A 361 3.28 -17.44 0.97
CA ASP A 361 2.71 -18.42 0.05
C ASP A 361 1.36 -18.94 0.57
N THR A 362 1.27 -19.25 1.87
CA THR A 362 0.02 -19.67 2.50
C THR A 362 -1.05 -18.59 2.44
N LEU A 363 -0.66 -17.33 2.65
CA LEU A 363 -1.58 -16.20 2.59
C LEU A 363 -2.08 -15.97 1.16
N GLU A 364 -1.21 -16.06 0.15
CA GLU A 364 -1.60 -15.99 -1.27
C GLU A 364 -2.63 -17.10 -1.59
N GLU A 365 -2.37 -18.36 -1.22
CA GLU A 365 -3.31 -19.47 -1.44
C GLU A 365 -4.68 -19.23 -0.80
N ILE A 366 -4.69 -18.68 0.44
CA ILE A 366 -5.94 -18.33 1.12
C ILE A 366 -6.69 -17.24 0.36
N ILE A 367 -6.00 -16.18 -0.06
CA ILE A 367 -6.62 -15.07 -0.80
C ILE A 367 -7.22 -15.58 -2.11
N GLU A 368 -6.47 -16.36 -2.90
CA GLU A 368 -6.97 -16.91 -4.17
C GLU A 368 -8.17 -17.83 -3.95
N THR A 369 -8.13 -18.69 -2.93
CA THR A 369 -9.21 -19.63 -2.62
C THR A 369 -10.48 -18.92 -2.14
N GLU A 370 -10.35 -17.87 -1.33
CA GLU A 370 -11.49 -17.15 -0.75
C GLU A 370 -12.10 -16.13 -1.71
N THR A 371 -11.27 -15.45 -2.52
CA THR A 371 -11.71 -14.41 -3.46
C THR A 371 -12.05 -14.95 -4.85
N GLY A 372 -11.43 -16.05 -5.26
CA GLY A 372 -11.48 -16.57 -6.63
C GLY A 372 -10.61 -15.78 -7.63
N LEU A 373 -9.82 -14.81 -7.16
CA LEU A 373 -8.86 -14.08 -7.98
C LEU A 373 -7.56 -14.88 -8.15
N THR A 374 -6.81 -14.60 -9.21
CA THR A 374 -5.46 -15.14 -9.43
C THR A 374 -4.53 -13.99 -9.73
N ARG A 375 -3.39 -13.91 -9.04
CA ARG A 375 -2.39 -12.85 -9.29
C ARG A 375 -1.45 -13.29 -10.39
N ARG A 376 -1.35 -12.52 -11.48
CA ARG A 376 -0.27 -12.73 -12.45
C ARG A 376 1.02 -12.15 -11.90
N ASN A 377 2.05 -12.98 -11.86
CA ASN A 377 3.41 -12.54 -11.56
C ASN A 377 4.01 -11.76 -12.76
N ARG A 378 5.18 -11.16 -12.55
CA ARG A 378 5.87 -10.37 -13.58
C ARG A 378 6.03 -11.11 -14.92
N ASP A 379 6.48 -12.36 -14.90
CA ASP A 379 6.75 -13.13 -16.11
C ASP A 379 5.46 -13.48 -16.87
N GLU A 380 4.38 -13.74 -16.14
CA GLU A 380 3.04 -13.98 -16.71
C GLU A 380 2.45 -12.71 -17.35
N ILE A 381 2.65 -11.53 -16.75
CA ILE A 381 2.22 -10.26 -17.33
C ILE A 381 3.01 -9.95 -18.61
N ILE A 382 4.33 -10.16 -18.61
CA ILE A 382 5.16 -9.98 -19.80
C ILE A 382 4.74 -10.95 -20.91
N GLY A 383 4.54 -12.22 -20.57
CA GLY A 383 4.09 -13.24 -21.52
C GLY A 383 2.74 -12.89 -22.14
N MET A 384 1.81 -12.37 -21.33
CA MET A 384 0.53 -11.87 -21.84
C MET A 384 0.74 -10.75 -22.87
N PHE A 385 1.50 -9.69 -22.55
CA PHE A 385 1.76 -8.61 -23.50
C PHE A 385 2.46 -9.09 -24.78
N ASP A 386 3.40 -10.04 -24.67
CA ASP A 386 4.10 -10.64 -25.81
C ASP A 386 3.13 -11.39 -26.73
N GLU A 387 2.24 -12.20 -26.17
CA GLU A 387 1.22 -12.94 -26.91
C GLU A 387 0.28 -12.00 -27.69
N TYR A 388 -0.24 -10.95 -27.03
CA TYR A 388 -1.11 -9.97 -27.69
C TYR A 388 -0.42 -9.28 -28.88
N ILE A 389 0.84 -8.87 -28.72
CA ILE A 389 1.61 -8.21 -29.78
C ILE A 389 1.98 -9.19 -30.90
N LEU A 390 2.30 -10.44 -30.57
CA LEU A 390 2.59 -11.49 -31.55
C LEU A 390 1.37 -11.79 -32.42
N GLU A 391 0.18 -11.90 -31.81
CA GLU A 391 -1.08 -12.06 -32.55
C GLU A 391 -1.33 -10.88 -33.50
N PHE A 392 -1.11 -9.66 -33.03
CA PHE A 392 -1.17 -8.45 -33.86
C PHE A 392 -0.18 -8.50 -35.03
N TYR A 393 1.08 -8.85 -34.79
CA TYR A 393 2.11 -8.97 -35.82
C TYR A 393 1.68 -9.96 -36.92
N HIS A 394 1.17 -11.13 -36.53
CA HIS A 394 0.66 -12.11 -37.50
C HIS A 394 -0.56 -11.62 -38.27
N SER A 395 -1.47 -10.88 -37.62
CA SER A 395 -2.61 -10.27 -38.31
C SER A 395 -2.15 -9.23 -39.35
N LEU A 396 -1.16 -8.41 -39.02
CA LEU A 396 -0.54 -7.46 -39.94
C LEU A 396 0.09 -8.16 -41.13
N GLU A 397 1.00 -9.11 -40.88
CA GLU A 397 1.70 -9.85 -41.93
C GLU A 397 0.72 -10.57 -42.87
N SER A 398 -0.35 -11.15 -42.32
CA SER A 398 -1.39 -11.81 -43.12
C SER A 398 -2.16 -10.83 -44.02
N ASN A 399 -2.55 -9.67 -43.49
CA ASN A 399 -3.28 -8.65 -44.25
C ASN A 399 -2.47 -8.11 -45.44
N PHE A 400 -1.15 -8.02 -45.31
CA PHE A 400 -0.26 -7.52 -46.35
C PHE A 400 0.48 -8.62 -47.13
N SER A 401 0.17 -9.90 -46.89
CA SER A 401 0.88 -11.05 -47.47
C SER A 401 0.93 -11.10 -49.00
N PHE A 402 -0.06 -10.51 -49.68
CA PHE A 402 -0.12 -10.44 -51.15
C PHE A 402 0.59 -9.22 -51.74
N LYS A 403 1.08 -8.30 -50.91
CA LYS A 403 1.76 -7.07 -51.33
C LYS A 403 3.27 -7.29 -51.39
N ALA A 404 3.78 -7.59 -52.59
CA ALA A 404 5.21 -7.87 -52.81
C ALA A 404 6.12 -6.64 -52.61
N ASP A 405 5.53 -5.44 -52.64
CA ASP A 405 6.12 -4.13 -52.38
C ASP A 405 6.31 -3.82 -50.88
N ILE A 406 5.77 -4.66 -49.98
CA ILE A 406 5.95 -4.56 -48.52
C ILE A 406 6.81 -5.73 -48.02
N GLU A 407 7.65 -5.46 -47.03
CA GLU A 407 8.46 -6.47 -46.35
C GLU A 407 8.43 -6.26 -44.83
N PHE A 408 8.21 -7.34 -44.09
CA PHE A 408 8.22 -7.36 -42.63
C PHE A 408 9.53 -7.94 -42.13
N SER A 409 10.12 -7.33 -41.09
CA SER A 409 11.15 -8.01 -40.31
C SER A 409 10.52 -9.02 -39.36
N ASN A 410 11.30 -10.01 -38.93
CA ASN A 410 10.86 -10.92 -37.87
C ASN A 410 10.51 -10.17 -36.58
N PHE A 411 9.50 -10.65 -35.88
CA PHE A 411 9.19 -10.22 -34.52
C PHE A 411 10.26 -10.70 -33.53
N SER A 412 10.79 -9.79 -32.70
CA SER A 412 11.87 -10.08 -31.76
C SER A 412 11.41 -10.69 -30.42
N GLY A 413 10.12 -10.62 -30.10
CA GLY A 413 9.63 -10.86 -28.75
C GLY A 413 9.83 -9.67 -27.81
N ILE A 414 9.11 -9.68 -26.71
CA ILE A 414 9.22 -8.71 -25.62
C ILE A 414 10.09 -9.26 -24.50
N ILE A 415 11.08 -8.48 -24.07
CA ILE A 415 11.89 -8.74 -22.88
C ILE A 415 11.75 -7.61 -21.87
N TYR A 416 11.88 -7.93 -20.58
CA TYR A 416 11.84 -6.92 -19.52
C TYR A 416 13.15 -6.14 -19.46
N GLN A 417 13.09 -4.85 -19.79
CA GLN A 417 14.20 -3.92 -19.70
C GLN A 417 13.70 -2.47 -19.59
N ASP A 418 14.53 -1.59 -19.02
CA ASP A 418 14.19 -0.18 -18.79
C ASP A 418 14.19 0.67 -20.08
N GLU A 419 14.84 0.17 -21.13
CA GLU A 419 15.01 0.83 -22.41
C GLU A 419 13.96 0.41 -23.44
N GLU A 420 13.64 1.32 -24.35
CA GLU A 420 12.75 1.04 -25.50
C GLU A 420 13.36 -0.08 -26.35
N GLN A 421 12.53 -1.06 -26.71
CA GLN A 421 12.92 -2.18 -27.55
C GLN A 421 12.19 -2.12 -28.89
N GLU A 422 12.92 -2.33 -29.97
CA GLU A 422 12.33 -2.48 -31.30
C GLU A 422 11.75 -3.90 -31.42
N LEU A 423 10.49 -4.00 -31.86
CA LEU A 423 9.75 -5.25 -31.99
C LEU A 423 9.84 -5.80 -33.42
N PHE A 424 9.53 -4.96 -34.41
CA PHE A 424 9.62 -5.27 -35.83
C PHE A 424 9.59 -3.99 -36.68
N ARG A 425 9.90 -4.15 -37.97
CA ARG A 425 9.89 -3.10 -39.00
C ARG A 425 9.04 -3.51 -40.17
N VAL A 426 8.40 -2.53 -40.81
CA VAL A 426 7.69 -2.67 -42.07
C VAL A 426 8.35 -1.77 -43.10
N LYS A 427 8.92 -2.37 -44.14
CA LYS A 427 9.64 -1.68 -45.20
C LYS A 427 8.78 -1.58 -46.45
N TYR A 428 8.68 -0.37 -47.00
CA TYR A 428 8.03 -0.11 -48.28
C TYR A 428 9.07 0.03 -49.40
N LYS A 429 9.13 -0.97 -50.28
CA LYS A 429 10.22 -1.12 -51.25
C LYS A 429 10.22 -0.09 -52.38
N ILE A 430 9.10 0.60 -52.61
CA ILE A 430 8.99 1.59 -53.69
C ILE A 430 9.77 2.86 -53.37
N THR A 431 9.62 3.37 -52.15
CA THR A 431 10.30 4.60 -51.70
C THR A 431 11.53 4.33 -50.83
N ASP A 432 11.71 3.08 -50.38
CA ASP A 432 12.72 2.67 -49.39
C ASP A 432 12.47 3.25 -47.99
N ASP A 433 11.20 3.50 -47.66
CA ASP A 433 10.75 4.00 -46.35
C ASP A 433 10.53 2.84 -45.35
N GLU A 434 10.73 3.12 -44.07
CA GLU A 434 10.57 2.14 -42.98
C GLU A 434 9.68 2.68 -41.86
N LEU A 435 8.69 1.88 -41.45
CA LEU A 435 7.94 2.06 -40.22
C LEU A 435 8.52 1.11 -39.16
N ILE A 436 8.87 1.65 -37.99
CA ILE A 436 9.47 0.91 -36.88
C ILE A 436 8.47 0.85 -35.74
N VAL A 437 8.19 -0.35 -35.21
CA VAL A 437 7.34 -0.56 -34.04
C VAL A 437 8.22 -0.92 -32.84
N CYS A 438 8.04 -0.21 -31.73
CA CYS A 438 8.79 -0.37 -30.50
C CYS A 438 7.85 -0.54 -29.30
N CYS A 439 8.36 -1.08 -28.20
CA CYS A 439 7.67 -1.03 -26.92
C CYS A 439 8.58 -0.71 -25.74
N LYS A 440 7.95 -0.34 -24.62
CA LYS A 440 8.58 -0.22 -23.30
C LYS A 440 7.61 -0.67 -22.22
N LEU A 441 8.12 -1.43 -21.26
CA LEU A 441 7.33 -1.98 -20.16
C LEU A 441 7.52 -1.20 -18.86
N ASP A 442 6.46 -1.17 -18.05
CA ASP A 442 6.47 -0.79 -16.63
C ASP A 442 5.61 -1.81 -15.89
N ILE A 443 6.21 -2.73 -15.14
CA ILE A 443 5.52 -3.91 -14.59
C ILE A 443 5.48 -3.83 -13.06
N ASN A 444 4.27 -3.91 -12.51
CA ASN A 444 4.02 -4.12 -11.09
C ASN A 444 3.08 -5.31 -10.93
N ASP A 445 3.54 -6.32 -10.21
CA ASP A 445 2.87 -7.62 -10.08
C ASP A 445 2.13 -7.80 -8.76
N ASN A 446 2.04 -6.78 -7.90
CA ASN A 446 1.24 -6.89 -6.67
C ASN A 446 -0.26 -6.95 -6.96
N TRP A 447 -1.03 -7.32 -5.92
CA TRP A 447 -2.48 -7.23 -5.92
C TRP A 447 -2.94 -5.77 -6.10
N GLY A 448 -3.93 -5.55 -6.97
CA GLY A 448 -4.52 -4.24 -7.24
C GLY A 448 -3.62 -3.20 -7.93
N ASP A 449 -2.38 -3.56 -8.22
CA ASP A 449 -1.42 -2.67 -8.87
C ASP A 449 -1.48 -2.78 -10.41
N ASP A 450 -1.12 -1.68 -11.07
CA ASP A 450 -1.15 -1.53 -12.52
C ASP A 450 0.22 -1.80 -13.16
N SER A 451 0.19 -2.51 -14.27
CA SER A 451 1.28 -2.67 -15.24
C SER A 451 0.94 -1.98 -16.56
N ARG A 452 1.95 -1.51 -17.31
CA ARG A 452 1.77 -0.77 -18.55
C ARG A 452 2.70 -1.25 -19.67
N LEU A 453 2.10 -1.42 -20.84
CA LEU A 453 2.78 -1.59 -22.13
C LEU A 453 2.71 -0.26 -22.88
N ASN A 454 3.85 0.39 -23.07
CA ASN A 454 3.95 1.56 -23.94
C ASN A 454 4.29 1.08 -25.35
N LEU A 455 3.31 1.06 -26.25
CA LEU A 455 3.47 0.67 -27.65
C LEU A 455 3.65 1.91 -28.52
N LYS A 456 4.68 1.94 -29.34
CA LYS A 456 5.07 3.10 -30.14
C LYS A 456 5.40 2.70 -31.55
N TRP A 457 5.09 3.56 -32.52
CA TRP A 457 5.53 3.38 -33.90
C TRP A 457 6.04 4.69 -34.51
N CYS A 458 7.01 4.58 -35.41
CA CYS A 458 7.71 5.71 -36.01
C CYS A 458 7.85 5.53 -37.53
N HIS A 459 7.55 6.57 -38.30
CA HIS A 459 7.80 6.65 -39.74
C HIS A 459 8.22 8.09 -40.12
N GLY A 460 9.49 8.29 -40.47
CA GLY A 460 10.04 9.63 -40.71
C GLY A 460 9.94 10.55 -39.48
N GLU A 461 9.22 11.66 -39.60
CA GLU A 461 8.92 12.58 -38.48
C GLU A 461 7.65 12.21 -37.71
N HIS A 462 6.83 11.27 -38.20
CA HIS A 462 5.64 10.79 -37.49
C HIS A 462 6.06 9.81 -36.40
N ASN A 463 5.58 10.07 -35.18
CA ASN A 463 5.81 9.26 -34.01
C ASN A 463 4.54 9.27 -33.15
N VAL A 464 4.00 8.09 -32.87
CA VAL A 464 2.77 7.90 -32.09
C VAL A 464 3.02 6.85 -31.02
N GLU A 465 2.51 7.09 -29.81
CA GLU A 465 2.72 6.26 -28.63
C GLU A 465 1.39 6.07 -27.87
N TYR A 466 1.15 4.84 -27.43
CA TYR A 466 0.01 4.43 -26.62
C TYR A 466 0.50 3.77 -25.34
N SER A 467 -0.18 4.03 -24.23
CA SER A 467 0.11 3.41 -22.93
C SER A 467 -1.08 2.52 -22.56
N ILE A 468 -0.89 1.21 -22.65
CA ILE A 468 -1.94 0.19 -22.51
C ILE A 468 -1.80 -0.47 -21.15
N GLY A 469 -2.85 -0.37 -20.34
CA GLY A 469 -2.88 -0.85 -18.96
C GLY A 469 -3.31 -2.31 -18.79
N TYR A 470 -2.73 -2.94 -17.77
CA TYR A 470 -3.20 -4.17 -17.15
C TYR A 470 -3.22 -3.98 -15.64
N SER A 471 -4.30 -4.38 -14.96
CA SER A 471 -4.41 -4.34 -13.50
C SER A 471 -4.65 -5.74 -12.98
N ASN A 472 -3.84 -6.17 -12.00
CA ASN A 472 -4.17 -7.36 -11.22
C ASN A 472 -5.45 -7.11 -10.40
N GLY A 473 -6.20 -8.18 -10.12
CA GLY A 473 -7.33 -8.10 -9.18
C GLY A 473 -6.89 -7.58 -7.81
N ASP A 474 -7.82 -7.02 -7.05
CA ASP A 474 -7.62 -6.48 -5.70
C ASP A 474 -8.59 -7.13 -4.71
N TYR A 475 -8.24 -7.19 -3.44
CA TYR A 475 -9.04 -7.83 -2.41
C TYR A 475 -9.14 -7.00 -1.13
N GLU A 476 -10.19 -7.25 -0.35
CA GLU A 476 -10.40 -6.66 0.96
C GLU A 476 -10.71 -7.73 2.01
N TYR A 477 -10.17 -7.57 3.21
CA TYR A 477 -10.48 -8.49 4.32
C TYR A 477 -11.82 -8.12 4.96
N ASN A 478 -12.80 -9.02 4.88
CA ASN A 478 -14.07 -8.83 5.56
C ASN A 478 -13.97 -9.26 7.03
N SER A 479 -13.71 -8.28 7.91
CA SER A 479 -13.57 -8.54 9.35
C SER A 479 -14.83 -9.10 10.04
N GLU A 480 -16.03 -8.92 9.48
CA GLU A 480 -17.27 -9.45 10.05
C GLU A 480 -17.43 -10.95 9.76
N GLN A 481 -17.03 -11.37 8.56
CA GLN A 481 -17.19 -12.74 8.10
C GLN A 481 -15.90 -13.57 8.23
N GLY A 482 -14.76 -12.91 8.44
CA GLY A 482 -13.48 -13.52 8.75
C GLY A 482 -12.70 -14.06 7.55
N TYR A 483 -13.04 -13.64 6.32
CA TYR A 483 -12.42 -14.10 5.08
C TYR A 483 -12.22 -12.94 4.08
N TYR A 484 -11.37 -13.14 3.06
CA TYR A 484 -11.07 -12.17 2.01
C TYR A 484 -12.14 -12.15 0.92
N MET A 485 -12.53 -10.96 0.48
CA MET A 485 -13.49 -10.74 -0.60
C MET A 485 -12.84 -9.99 -1.77
N PRO A 486 -13.22 -10.27 -3.03
CA PRO A 486 -12.71 -9.51 -4.17
C PRO A 486 -13.21 -8.06 -4.09
N HIS A 487 -12.30 -7.11 -4.26
CA HIS A 487 -12.59 -5.68 -4.36
C HIS A 487 -12.70 -5.25 -5.83
N ASN A 488 -11.72 -5.62 -6.64
CA ASN A 488 -11.68 -5.41 -8.08
C ASN A 488 -11.22 -6.69 -8.80
N ASP A 489 -11.76 -6.95 -9.99
CA ASP A 489 -11.28 -8.03 -10.85
C ASP A 489 -10.05 -7.60 -11.66
N GLU A 490 -9.38 -8.57 -12.30
CA GLU A 490 -8.34 -8.28 -13.28
C GLU A 490 -8.89 -7.54 -14.51
N VAL A 491 -8.15 -6.55 -15.01
CA VAL A 491 -8.59 -5.70 -16.14
C VAL A 491 -7.44 -5.51 -17.12
N PHE A 492 -7.70 -5.73 -18.41
CA PHE A 492 -6.81 -5.37 -19.52
C PHE A 492 -7.49 -4.33 -20.41
N GLU A 493 -6.77 -3.29 -20.81
CA GLU A 493 -7.29 -2.21 -21.67
C GLU A 493 -7.41 -2.63 -23.15
N GLN A 494 -8.21 -3.67 -23.41
CA GLN A 494 -8.41 -4.28 -24.71
C GLN A 494 -8.83 -3.27 -25.79
N GLU A 495 -9.75 -2.37 -25.48
CA GLU A 495 -10.25 -1.37 -26.43
C GLU A 495 -9.15 -0.42 -26.91
N LEU A 496 -8.23 -0.03 -26.02
CA LEU A 496 -7.10 0.84 -26.37
C LEU A 496 -6.05 0.09 -27.18
N PHE A 497 -5.79 -1.17 -26.82
CA PHE A 497 -4.91 -2.06 -27.58
C PHE A 497 -5.41 -2.22 -29.03
N GLU A 498 -6.69 -2.55 -29.21
CA GLU A 498 -7.31 -2.71 -30.53
C GLU A 498 -7.27 -1.41 -31.34
N TYR A 499 -7.50 -0.25 -30.69
CA TYR A 499 -7.39 1.04 -31.34
C TYR A 499 -5.97 1.31 -31.86
N ALA A 500 -4.96 1.11 -31.03
CA ALA A 500 -3.55 1.31 -31.38
C ALA A 500 -3.13 0.43 -32.57
N VAL A 501 -3.56 -0.83 -32.55
CA VAL A 501 -3.33 -1.82 -33.60
C VAL A 501 -3.97 -1.41 -34.92
N ASN A 502 -5.26 -1.02 -34.90
CA ASN A 502 -5.99 -0.60 -36.10
C ASN A 502 -5.39 0.67 -36.71
N GLU A 503 -4.95 1.63 -35.90
CA GLU A 503 -4.33 2.86 -36.41
C GLU A 503 -3.03 2.57 -37.19
N ILE A 504 -2.21 1.61 -36.73
CA ILE A 504 -1.02 1.16 -37.47
C ILE A 504 -1.42 0.54 -38.81
N MET A 505 -2.44 -0.32 -38.85
CA MET A 505 -2.92 -0.94 -40.10
C MET A 505 -3.40 0.10 -41.10
N GLU A 506 -4.27 1.01 -40.68
CA GLU A 506 -4.82 2.08 -41.51
C GLU A 506 -3.71 3.01 -42.02
N TYR A 507 -2.71 3.31 -41.17
CA TYR A 507 -1.57 4.12 -41.57
C TYR A 507 -0.74 3.45 -42.68
N ILE A 508 -0.48 2.15 -42.56
CA ILE A 508 0.24 1.39 -43.60
C ILE A 508 -0.56 1.39 -44.90
N GLU A 509 -1.87 1.13 -44.86
CA GLU A 509 -2.72 1.14 -46.06
C GLU A 509 -2.72 2.49 -46.78
N LEU A 510 -2.77 3.59 -46.02
CA LEU A 510 -2.85 4.94 -46.56
C LEU A 510 -1.52 5.44 -47.14
N ASN A 511 -0.39 5.13 -46.49
CA ASN A 511 0.93 5.65 -46.85
C ASN A 511 1.72 4.70 -47.76
N PHE A 512 1.59 3.38 -47.60
CA PHE A 512 2.28 2.37 -48.42
C PHE A 512 1.35 1.90 -49.54
N GLN A 513 1.07 2.82 -50.47
CA GLN A 513 0.07 2.62 -51.51
C GLN A 513 0.46 1.51 -52.50
N ASN A 514 -0.54 0.75 -52.96
CA ASN A 514 -0.34 -0.24 -54.00
C ASN A 514 -0.19 0.45 -55.37
N MET A 515 1.05 0.73 -55.77
CA MET A 515 1.33 1.47 -57.00
C MET A 515 0.86 0.72 -58.25
N ARG A 516 0.93 -0.62 -58.25
CA ARG A 516 0.38 -1.46 -59.33
C ARG A 516 -1.12 -1.19 -59.53
N GLU A 517 -1.91 -1.24 -58.46
CA GLU A 517 -3.36 -1.00 -58.56
C GLU A 517 -3.69 0.43 -59.00
N ILE A 518 -2.91 1.42 -58.54
CA ILE A 518 -3.06 2.81 -58.97
C ILE A 518 -2.81 2.94 -60.48
N ILE A 519 -1.74 2.32 -60.98
CA ILE A 519 -1.42 2.30 -62.42
C ILE A 519 -2.53 1.59 -63.21
N ASP A 520 -2.97 0.41 -62.78
CA ASP A 520 -4.04 -0.34 -63.45
C ASP A 520 -5.34 0.47 -63.57
N SER A 521 -5.70 1.19 -62.50
CA SER A 521 -6.90 2.03 -62.48
C SER A 521 -6.80 3.28 -63.37
N THR A 522 -5.58 3.79 -63.61
CA THR A 522 -5.34 5.03 -64.36
C THR A 522 -4.93 4.78 -65.81
N MET A 523 -4.40 3.59 -66.14
CA MET A 523 -3.90 3.20 -67.46
C MET A 523 -4.91 3.49 -68.57
N TYR A 524 -6.17 3.13 -68.36
CA TYR A 524 -7.24 3.38 -69.34
C TYR A 524 -7.41 4.87 -69.68
N ARG A 525 -7.26 5.76 -68.69
CA ARG A 525 -7.40 7.21 -68.89
C ARG A 525 -6.21 7.76 -69.67
N ILE A 526 -5.00 7.35 -69.29
CA ILE A 526 -3.75 7.78 -69.93
C ILE A 526 -3.76 7.43 -71.43
N VAL A 527 -4.12 6.19 -71.76
CA VAL A 527 -4.19 5.72 -73.15
C VAL A 527 -5.30 6.44 -73.94
N LYS A 528 -6.46 6.69 -73.31
CA LYS A 528 -7.59 7.39 -73.95
C LYS A 528 -7.25 8.85 -74.32
N ASP A 529 -6.45 9.52 -73.49
CA ASP A 529 -6.06 10.92 -73.71
C ASP A 529 -4.81 11.06 -74.61
N GLY A 530 -4.32 9.94 -75.18
CA GLY A 530 -3.18 9.90 -76.10
C GLY A 530 -1.81 9.97 -75.42
N GLY A 531 -1.75 9.71 -74.11
CA GLY A 531 -0.49 9.63 -73.35
C GLY A 531 0.25 8.31 -73.57
N ASN A 532 1.55 8.33 -73.31
CA ASN A 532 2.40 7.12 -73.30
C ASN A 532 2.16 6.31 -72.02
N SER A 533 2.37 4.99 -72.09
CA SER A 533 2.31 4.13 -70.90
C SER A 533 3.32 4.60 -69.83
N PRO A 534 2.93 4.68 -68.55
CA PRO A 534 3.84 4.99 -67.45
C PRO A 534 4.79 3.84 -67.10
N VAL A 535 4.57 2.65 -67.67
CA VAL A 535 5.38 1.44 -67.48
C VAL A 535 5.94 0.92 -68.81
N ALA A 536 7.13 0.34 -68.77
CA ALA A 536 7.78 -0.31 -69.91
C ALA A 536 7.14 -1.66 -70.26
N ASP A 537 7.15 -1.99 -71.55
CA ASP A 537 6.76 -3.31 -72.09
C ASP A 537 7.90 -4.33 -71.90
N LEU A 538 8.29 -4.53 -70.64
CA LEU A 538 9.39 -5.40 -70.21
C LEU A 538 9.01 -6.11 -68.90
N TYR A 539 9.41 -7.36 -68.76
CA TYR A 539 9.21 -8.13 -67.54
C TYR A 539 10.26 -7.75 -66.49
N CYS A 540 9.81 -7.48 -65.26
CA CYS A 540 10.74 -7.35 -64.14
C CYS A 540 11.51 -8.65 -63.93
N TYR A 541 12.83 -8.59 -63.79
CA TYR A 541 13.65 -9.81 -63.66
C TYR A 541 13.40 -10.58 -62.34
N GLU A 542 12.85 -9.92 -61.32
CA GLU A 542 12.60 -10.51 -60.00
C GLU A 542 11.19 -11.10 -59.90
N CYS A 543 10.16 -10.30 -60.19
CA CYS A 543 8.77 -10.75 -60.04
C CYS A 543 8.10 -11.23 -61.33
N GLY A 544 8.72 -10.98 -62.50
CA GLY A 544 8.18 -11.37 -63.81
C GLY A 544 6.97 -10.56 -64.28
N GLU A 545 6.64 -9.45 -63.63
CA GLU A 545 5.48 -8.61 -63.99
C GLU A 545 5.90 -7.37 -64.81
N GLU A 546 5.02 -6.88 -65.69
CA GLU A 546 5.25 -5.76 -66.63
C GLU A 546 4.97 -4.36 -66.01
N TYR A 547 5.52 -4.09 -64.81
CA TYR A 547 5.28 -2.83 -64.07
C TYR A 547 6.56 -2.03 -63.83
N ILE A 548 7.52 -2.07 -64.75
CA ILE A 548 8.76 -1.28 -64.64
C ILE A 548 8.45 0.18 -64.96
N CYS A 549 8.63 1.08 -63.99
CA CYS A 549 8.34 2.51 -64.12
C CYS A 549 9.25 3.19 -65.14
N VAL A 550 8.67 3.97 -66.04
CA VAL A 550 9.40 4.86 -66.97
C VAL A 550 9.06 6.33 -66.78
N ASP A 551 7.95 6.62 -66.08
CA ASP A 551 7.55 7.97 -65.73
C ASP A 551 8.15 8.38 -64.38
N GLU A 552 9.18 9.24 -64.42
CA GLU A 552 9.87 9.75 -63.24
C GLU A 552 8.99 10.60 -62.31
N THR A 553 7.78 11.00 -62.75
CA THR A 553 6.81 11.67 -61.88
C THR A 553 6.12 10.72 -60.90
N ILE A 554 6.19 9.41 -61.15
CA ILE A 554 5.55 8.35 -60.36
C ILE A 554 6.56 7.71 -59.41
N ALA A 555 7.65 7.18 -59.95
CA ALA A 555 8.75 6.59 -59.20
C ALA A 555 10.06 6.65 -60.01
N LYS A 556 11.17 6.25 -59.40
CA LYS A 556 12.47 6.18 -60.08
C LYS A 556 12.38 5.33 -61.36
N LYS A 557 12.91 5.83 -62.47
CA LYS A 557 12.98 5.08 -63.74
C LYS A 557 13.69 3.74 -63.53
N GLY A 558 13.11 2.67 -64.05
CA GLY A 558 13.60 1.29 -63.88
C GLY A 558 13.07 0.56 -62.65
N LEU A 559 12.42 1.25 -61.71
CA LEU A 559 11.84 0.62 -60.52
C LEU A 559 10.56 -0.15 -60.87
N CYS A 560 10.46 -1.42 -60.46
CA CYS A 560 9.24 -2.18 -60.59
C CYS A 560 8.21 -1.74 -59.54
N LEU A 561 7.05 -1.25 -59.97
CA LEU A 561 5.98 -0.77 -59.10
C LEU A 561 5.20 -1.89 -58.38
N ASN A 562 5.47 -3.16 -58.71
CA ASN A 562 4.87 -4.32 -58.05
C ASN A 562 5.72 -4.87 -56.90
N CYS A 563 7.05 -4.91 -57.05
CA CYS A 563 7.95 -5.50 -56.04
C CYS A 563 9.06 -4.58 -55.54
N GLY A 564 9.20 -3.38 -56.10
CA GLY A 564 10.25 -2.41 -55.76
C GLY A 564 11.64 -2.74 -56.30
N GLN A 565 11.79 -3.79 -57.14
CA GLN A 565 13.10 -4.11 -57.70
C GLN A 565 13.53 -3.09 -58.76
N MET A 566 14.77 -2.62 -58.69
CA MET A 566 15.37 -1.78 -59.73
C MET A 566 15.82 -2.63 -60.92
N ASN A 567 15.37 -2.30 -62.12
CA ASN A 567 15.70 -2.96 -63.39
C ASN A 567 16.54 -2.03 -64.26
N ASP A 568 17.60 -2.57 -64.85
CA ASP A 568 18.47 -1.87 -65.78
C ASP A 568 17.77 -1.77 -67.16
N ILE A 569 17.15 -0.63 -67.47
CA ILE A 569 16.43 -0.39 -68.73
C ILE A 569 16.95 0.84 -69.48
N CYS A 570 16.98 0.76 -70.81
CA CYS A 570 17.37 1.83 -71.73
C CYS A 570 16.24 2.10 -72.75
N GLU A 571 16.17 3.31 -73.29
CA GLU A 571 15.26 3.66 -74.40
C GLU A 571 16.03 3.65 -75.73
N CYS A 572 15.50 2.96 -76.74
CA CYS A 572 16.14 2.89 -78.05
C CYS A 572 15.99 4.21 -78.81
N GLU A 573 17.09 4.89 -79.13
CA GLU A 573 17.11 6.18 -79.84
C GLU A 573 16.45 6.13 -81.23
N ARG A 574 16.39 4.94 -81.84
CA ARG A 574 15.81 4.77 -83.17
C ARG A 574 14.30 4.49 -83.15
N CYS A 575 13.84 3.59 -82.28
CA CYS A 575 12.45 3.12 -82.30
C CYS A 575 11.63 3.54 -81.08
N GLY A 576 12.24 4.16 -80.06
CA GLY A 576 11.57 4.60 -78.83
C GLY A 576 11.13 3.48 -77.89
N ASN A 577 11.41 2.21 -78.21
CA ASN A 577 11.06 1.09 -77.35
C ASN A 577 12.11 0.92 -76.24
N TYR A 578 11.63 0.53 -75.05
CA TYR A 578 12.48 0.15 -73.93
C TYR A 578 13.08 -1.24 -74.14
N TYR A 579 14.32 -1.44 -73.70
CA TYR A 579 15.02 -2.73 -73.71
C TYR A 579 15.93 -2.86 -72.48
N GLU A 580 16.28 -4.11 -72.13
CA GLU A 580 17.21 -4.40 -71.04
C GLU A 580 18.62 -3.87 -71.37
N GLY A 581 19.17 -3.02 -70.52
CA GLY A 581 20.48 -2.41 -70.72
C GLY A 581 20.84 -1.40 -69.63
N ARG A 582 22.14 -1.28 -69.33
CA ARG A 582 22.64 -0.22 -68.44
C ARG A 582 23.02 1.00 -69.25
N ASP A 583 22.53 2.15 -68.84
CA ASP A 583 22.93 3.44 -69.42
C ASP A 583 24.45 3.67 -69.35
N SER A 584 25.12 3.12 -68.33
CA SER A 584 26.59 3.20 -68.16
C SER A 584 27.38 2.27 -69.10
N ALA A 585 26.72 1.42 -69.88
CA ALA A 585 27.38 0.49 -70.80
C ALA A 585 27.68 1.11 -72.17
N TYR A 586 27.20 2.33 -72.42
CA TYR A 586 27.40 3.07 -73.66
C TYR A 586 28.41 4.20 -73.44
N GLU A 587 29.40 4.33 -74.33
CA GLU A 587 30.24 5.55 -74.40
C GLU A 587 29.39 6.71 -74.94
N ASP A 588 29.71 7.97 -74.58
CA ASP A 588 28.91 9.17 -74.94
C ASP A 588 28.62 9.32 -76.45
N ASP A 589 29.40 8.64 -77.31
CA ASP A 589 29.29 8.66 -78.77
C ASP A 589 28.63 7.41 -79.39
N GLU A 590 28.23 6.41 -78.60
CA GLU A 590 27.56 5.20 -79.08
C GLU A 590 26.02 5.31 -79.01
N PRO A 591 25.28 5.08 -80.12
CA PRO A 591 23.83 5.18 -80.13
C PRO A 591 23.18 4.05 -79.31
N ARG A 592 22.26 4.39 -78.41
CA ARG A 592 21.50 3.44 -77.61
C ARG A 592 20.45 2.74 -78.48
N LEU A 593 20.76 1.54 -78.94
CA LEU A 593 19.91 0.79 -79.86
C LEU A 593 19.52 -0.56 -79.26
N CYS A 594 18.24 -0.92 -79.36
CA CYS A 594 17.79 -2.27 -79.02
C CYS A 594 18.35 -3.31 -79.99
N ASP A 595 18.37 -4.60 -79.62
CA ASP A 595 18.93 -5.69 -80.43
C ASP A 595 18.45 -5.73 -81.89
N ILE A 596 17.19 -5.37 -82.13
CA ILE A 596 16.59 -5.33 -83.47
C ILE A 596 17.16 -4.15 -84.27
N CYS A 597 17.25 -2.98 -83.65
CA CYS A 597 17.79 -1.78 -84.27
C CYS A 597 19.30 -1.88 -84.46
N MET A 598 20.03 -2.50 -83.53
CA MET A 598 21.45 -2.83 -83.64
C MET A 598 21.74 -3.75 -84.81
N LYS A 599 20.95 -4.82 -84.99
CA LYS A 599 21.10 -5.72 -86.14
C LYS A 599 20.86 -5.02 -87.47
N HIS A 600 20.03 -3.99 -87.51
CA HIS A 600 19.83 -3.21 -88.72
C HIS A 600 20.96 -2.19 -88.94
N TYR A 601 21.42 -1.53 -87.87
CA TYR A 601 22.53 -0.59 -87.90
C TYR A 601 23.87 -1.24 -88.29
N ALA A 602 24.11 -2.50 -87.88
CA ALA A 602 25.31 -3.26 -88.24
C ALA A 602 25.28 -3.89 -89.65
N ASN A 603 24.12 -3.86 -90.32
CA ASN A 603 23.92 -4.37 -91.70
C ASN A 603 23.84 -3.24 -92.74
N GLU A 604 23.96 -1.98 -92.32
CA GLU A 604 24.20 -0.79 -93.15
C GLU A 604 25.68 -0.40 -93.08
#